data_AF-A0A951NZQ7-F1
#
_entry.id   AF-A0A951NZQ7-F1
#
_cell.length_a   1.000
_cell.length_b   1.000
_cell.length_c   1.000
_cell.angle_alpha   90.00
_cell.angle_beta   90.00
_cell.angle_gamma   90.00
#
_symmetry.space_group_name_H-M   'P 1'
#
loop_
_entity.id
_entity.type
_entity.pdbx_description
1 polymer ?
#
loop_
_entity_poly.entity_id
_entity_poly.type
_entity_poly.pdbx_seq_one_letter_code
_entity_poly.pdbx_strand_id
1 'polypeptide(L)'
;MNGQRLNLAAMPSGINPLLDRFVNSDGIQRFTAYRDFRTAIHQYQIEHQVSGVVWTPLNIQGRTCCCPRIHEQLISLPSDLMILKAEKGAIVEFWRSVTVGFDFYLSMNSGKLHRLVTPDDIERILQRSEWAALSQQGKGEMLELILQSGWGKPEEAVYRRGFPESGSEYIHAVRPGREPIG
;
A
#
# COMPACT_ATOMS: atom_id res chain seq x y z
N MET A 1 16.59 15.18 32.45
CA MET A 1 15.46 14.50 31.79
C MET A 1 14.18 15.22 32.18
N ASN A 2 13.66 16.12 31.35
CA ASN A 2 12.39 16.81 31.60
C ASN A 2 11.37 16.33 30.57
N GLY A 3 10.53 15.36 30.95
CA GLY A 3 9.39 14.95 30.14
C GLY A 3 8.29 16.00 30.25
N GLN A 4 8.12 16.83 29.23
CA GLN A 4 6.96 17.70 29.12
C GLN A 4 5.73 16.86 28.78
N ARG A 5 4.73 16.89 29.66
CA ARG A 5 3.38 16.38 29.38
C ARG A 5 2.69 17.35 28.42
N LEU A 6 2.36 16.88 27.22
CA LEU A 6 1.57 17.63 26.25
C LEU A 6 0.11 17.65 26.72
N ASN A 7 -0.40 18.81 27.12
CA ASN A 7 -1.83 18.99 27.44
C ASN A 7 -2.62 19.12 26.12
N LEU A 8 -3.29 18.03 25.72
CA LEU A 8 -4.19 18.00 24.58
C LEU A 8 -5.60 18.47 25.00
N ALA A 9 -5.81 19.79 25.02
CA ALA A 9 -7.15 20.36 25.04
C ALA A 9 -7.67 20.47 23.60
N ALA A 10 -8.45 19.49 23.16
CA ALA A 10 -9.16 19.55 21.89
C ALA A 10 -10.28 20.60 21.99
N MET A 11 -10.16 21.71 21.27
CA MET A 11 -11.21 22.72 21.16
C MET A 11 -12.20 22.28 20.07
N PRO A 12 -13.50 22.09 20.37
CA PRO A 12 -14.51 21.77 19.36
C PRO A 12 -14.63 22.96 18.39
N SER A 13 -14.61 22.65 17.09
CA SER A 13 -14.88 23.59 16.02
C SER A 13 -16.36 23.99 16.09
N GLY A 14 -16.70 25.11 16.71
CA GLY A 14 -18.08 25.57 16.95
C GLY A 14 -18.90 25.92 15.69
N ILE A 15 -18.94 25.02 14.69
CA ILE A 15 -19.62 25.19 13.41
C ILE A 15 -21.06 24.66 13.49
N ASN A 16 -21.39 23.72 14.40
CA ASN A 16 -22.79 23.32 14.60
C ASN A 16 -23.05 22.63 15.97
N PRO A 17 -23.78 23.26 16.91
CA PRO A 17 -24.02 22.72 18.26
C PRO A 17 -24.85 21.43 18.29
N LEU A 18 -25.53 21.09 17.19
CA LEU A 18 -26.26 19.82 17.06
C LEU A 18 -25.35 18.65 16.65
N LEU A 19 -24.24 18.91 15.95
CA LEU A 19 -23.26 17.87 15.57
C LEU A 19 -22.35 17.52 16.74
N ASP A 20 -21.96 18.50 17.57
CA ASP A 20 -21.08 18.30 18.72
C ASP A 20 -21.64 17.31 19.75
N ARG A 21 -22.96 17.15 19.85
CA ARG A 21 -23.61 16.15 20.72
C ARG A 21 -23.44 14.70 20.26
N PHE A 22 -23.13 14.48 18.97
CA PHE A 22 -22.93 13.16 18.39
C PHE A 22 -21.45 12.79 18.22
N VAL A 23 -20.55 13.75 18.38
CA VAL A 23 -19.11 13.48 18.33
C VAL A 23 -18.64 13.05 19.72
N ASN A 24 -18.50 11.73 19.91
CA ASN A 24 -17.97 11.16 21.14
C ASN A 24 -16.56 11.74 21.40
N SER A 25 -16.43 12.59 22.43
CA SER A 25 -15.19 13.31 22.77
C SER A 25 -14.01 12.36 23.01
N ASP A 26 -14.28 11.20 23.59
CA ASP A 26 -13.26 10.16 23.83
C ASP A 26 -12.76 9.56 22.50
N GLY A 27 -13.64 9.45 21.52
CA GLY A 27 -13.30 9.02 20.15
C GLY A 27 -12.41 10.02 19.44
N ILE A 28 -12.70 11.32 19.57
CA ILE A 28 -11.85 12.40 19.00
C ILE A 28 -10.48 12.39 19.67
N GLN A 29 -10.42 12.27 21.00
CA GLN A 29 -9.16 12.27 21.73
C GLN A 29 -8.27 11.08 21.34
N ARG A 30 -8.83 9.87 21.25
CA ARG A 30 -8.09 8.68 20.81
C ARG A 30 -7.60 8.80 19.36
N PHE A 31 -8.45 9.31 18.47
CA PHE A 31 -8.07 9.55 17.07
C PHE A 31 -6.93 10.57 16.95
N THR A 32 -7.02 11.66 17.71
CA THR A 32 -6.01 12.72 17.74
C THR A 32 -4.68 12.18 18.28
N ALA A 33 -4.71 11.47 19.42
CA ALA A 33 -3.53 10.84 19.99
C ALA A 33 -2.87 9.84 19.03
N TYR A 34 -3.66 9.04 18.31
CA TYR A 34 -3.14 8.09 17.33
C TYR A 34 -2.48 8.80 16.13
N ARG A 35 -3.10 9.87 15.62
CA ARG A 35 -2.53 10.67 14.53
C ARG A 35 -1.22 11.31 14.96
N ASP A 36 -1.20 11.95 16.14
CA ASP A 36 -0.02 12.64 16.65
C ASP A 36 1.12 11.64 16.92
N PHE A 37 0.80 10.42 17.37
CA PHE A 37 1.77 9.32 17.48
C PHE A 37 2.35 8.90 16.13
N ARG A 38 1.52 8.74 15.09
CA ARG A 38 2.01 8.45 13.73
C ARG A 38 2.92 9.57 13.22
N THR A 39 2.52 10.82 13.41
CA THR A 39 3.33 11.99 13.01
C THR A 39 4.69 11.98 13.72
N ALA A 40 4.74 11.67 15.01
CA ALA A 40 5.99 11.55 15.75
C ALA A 40 6.91 10.44 15.20
N ILE A 41 6.33 9.27 14.86
CA ILE A 41 7.10 8.18 14.22
C ILE A 41 7.66 8.64 12.87
N HIS A 42 6.85 9.27 12.03
CA HIS A 42 7.28 9.72 10.69
C HIS A 42 8.34 10.82 10.78
N GLN A 43 8.20 11.74 11.73
CA GLN A 43 9.22 12.75 11.99
C GLN A 43 10.55 12.11 12.41
N TYR A 44 10.49 11.14 13.33
CA TYR A 44 11.67 10.38 13.73
C TYR A 44 12.31 9.64 12.53
N GLN A 45 11.51 9.03 11.65
CA GLN A 45 12.02 8.38 10.44
C GLN A 45 12.81 9.36 9.56
N ILE A 46 12.28 10.57 9.35
CA ILE A 46 12.93 11.60 8.53
C ILE A 46 14.21 12.09 9.20
N GLU A 47 14.16 12.43 10.49
CA GLU A 47 15.30 12.96 11.24
C GLU A 47 16.47 11.98 11.32
N HIS A 48 16.17 10.70 11.49
CA HIS A 48 17.17 9.65 11.66
C HIS A 48 17.40 8.79 10.41
N GLN A 49 16.76 9.15 9.28
CA GLN A 49 16.84 8.41 8.01
C GLN A 49 16.51 6.91 8.17
N VAL A 50 15.51 6.60 9.00
CA VAL A 50 15.06 5.22 9.22
C VAL A 50 14.19 4.78 8.05
N SER A 51 14.72 3.84 7.26
CA SER A 51 14.04 3.24 6.11
C SER A 51 12.68 2.66 6.50
N GLY A 52 11.67 2.94 5.67
CA GLY A 52 10.36 2.31 5.73
C GLY A 52 10.28 0.96 5.02
N VAL A 53 11.34 0.54 4.33
CA VAL A 53 11.37 -0.69 3.52
C VAL A 53 11.50 -1.91 4.42
N VAL A 54 10.63 -2.88 4.19
CA VAL A 54 10.72 -4.22 4.73
C VAL A 54 10.83 -5.24 3.60
N TRP A 55 11.74 -6.18 3.76
CA TRP A 55 11.95 -7.28 2.82
C TRP A 55 11.18 -8.50 3.29
N THR A 56 10.17 -8.92 2.54
CA THR A 56 9.35 -10.07 2.91
C THR A 56 9.63 -11.22 1.95
N PRO A 57 10.03 -12.41 2.45
CA PRO A 57 10.15 -13.58 1.61
C PRO A 57 8.76 -14.06 1.18
N LEU A 58 8.55 -14.22 -0.12
CA LEU A 58 7.36 -14.81 -0.72
C LEU A 58 7.75 -16.15 -1.32
N ASN A 59 7.11 -17.24 -0.90
CA ASN A 59 7.28 -18.56 -1.48
C ASN A 59 6.04 -18.94 -2.29
N ILE A 60 6.19 -18.93 -3.60
CA ILE A 60 5.12 -19.15 -4.57
C ILE A 60 5.54 -20.30 -5.47
N GLN A 61 4.76 -21.40 -5.43
CA GLN A 61 4.98 -22.59 -6.27
C GLN A 61 6.42 -23.15 -6.18
N GLY A 62 7.04 -23.10 -4.99
CA GLY A 62 8.41 -23.59 -4.77
C GLY A 62 9.51 -22.64 -5.22
N ARG A 63 9.17 -21.43 -5.70
CA ARG A 63 10.11 -20.35 -5.97
C ARG A 63 10.01 -19.28 -4.90
N THR A 64 11.14 -18.67 -4.56
CA THR A 64 11.21 -17.63 -3.52
C THR A 64 11.63 -16.29 -4.12
N CYS A 65 10.90 -15.22 -3.81
CA CYS A 65 11.31 -13.83 -3.99
C CYS A 65 11.47 -13.17 -2.62
N CYS A 66 12.53 -12.39 -2.41
CA CYS A 66 12.55 -11.38 -1.35
C CYS A 66 12.16 -10.05 -1.97
N CYS A 67 10.89 -9.69 -1.82
CA CYS A 67 10.32 -8.54 -2.50
C CYS A 67 10.21 -7.37 -1.48
N PRO A 68 10.72 -6.16 -1.79
CA PRO A 68 10.61 -5.02 -0.90
C PRO A 68 9.19 -4.44 -0.88
N ARG A 69 8.77 -3.92 0.27
CA ARG A 69 7.54 -3.11 0.41
C ARG A 69 7.72 -2.07 1.51
N ILE A 70 6.92 -1.01 1.49
CA ILE A 70 6.84 -0.10 2.63
C ILE A 70 5.97 -0.71 3.71
N HIS A 71 6.42 -0.66 4.96
CA HIS A 71 5.65 -1.10 6.11
C HIS A 71 4.41 -0.20 6.29
N GLU A 72 3.25 -0.78 6.63
CA GLU A 72 1.94 -0.08 6.64
C GLU A 72 1.82 1.06 7.66
N GLN A 73 2.76 1.13 8.61
CA GLN A 73 2.83 2.16 9.65
C GLN A 73 3.92 3.22 9.38
N LEU A 74 4.75 3.02 8.36
CA LEU A 74 5.89 3.87 8.03
C LEU A 74 5.64 4.63 6.72
N ILE A 75 6.44 5.66 6.48
CA ILE A 75 6.47 6.39 5.19
C ILE A 75 7.69 5.96 4.36
N SER A 76 7.61 6.21 3.05
CA SER A 76 8.76 6.05 2.18
C SER A 76 9.68 7.27 2.25
N LEU A 77 10.97 7.03 2.49
CA LEU A 77 12.00 8.04 2.30
C LEU A 77 12.43 8.08 0.82
N PRO A 78 13.10 9.16 0.35
CA PRO A 78 13.63 9.21 -1.01
C PRO A 78 14.58 8.04 -1.34
N SER A 79 15.37 7.58 -0.35
CA SER A 79 16.21 6.39 -0.45
C SER A 79 15.40 5.12 -0.67
N ASP A 80 14.29 4.97 0.05
CA ASP A 80 13.38 3.82 -0.06
C ASP A 80 12.73 3.75 -1.44
N LEU A 81 12.31 4.90 -1.97
CA LEU A 81 11.77 4.98 -3.33
C LEU A 81 12.80 4.53 -4.38
N MET A 82 14.07 4.89 -4.22
CA MET A 82 15.12 4.41 -5.13
C MET A 82 15.26 2.88 -5.10
N ILE A 83 15.16 2.27 -3.92
CA ILE A 83 15.17 0.80 -3.77
C ILE A 83 13.97 0.19 -4.50
N LEU A 84 12.76 0.71 -4.28
CA LEU A 84 11.54 0.18 -4.93
C LEU A 84 11.58 0.32 -6.46
N LYS A 85 12.13 1.43 -6.98
CA LYS A 85 12.31 1.64 -8.42
C LYS A 85 13.34 0.68 -9.01
N ALA A 86 14.45 0.44 -8.32
CA ALA A 86 15.49 -0.49 -8.75
C ALA A 86 15.00 -1.95 -8.78
N GLU A 87 14.21 -2.35 -7.79
CA GLU A 87 13.70 -3.73 -7.65
C GLU A 87 12.48 -4.03 -8.51
N LYS A 88 11.84 -3.01 -9.10
CA LYS A 88 10.64 -3.17 -9.95
C LYS A 88 10.83 -4.24 -11.02
N GLY A 89 11.95 -4.20 -11.75
CA GLY A 89 12.22 -5.13 -12.85
C GLY A 89 12.23 -6.59 -12.36
N ALA A 90 13.01 -6.87 -11.32
CA ALA A 90 13.11 -8.20 -10.73
C ALA A 90 11.77 -8.71 -10.19
N ILE A 91 10.97 -7.86 -9.54
CA ILE A 91 9.63 -8.22 -9.05
C ILE A 91 8.70 -8.59 -10.21
N VAL A 92 8.69 -7.79 -11.27
CA VAL A 92 7.82 -8.01 -12.44
C VAL A 92 8.23 -9.29 -13.18
N GLU A 93 9.52 -9.53 -13.37
CA GLU A 93 10.04 -10.76 -13.97
C GLU A 93 9.68 -11.99 -13.15
N PHE A 94 9.88 -11.93 -11.82
CA PHE A 94 9.49 -13.00 -10.91
C PHE A 94 7.99 -13.29 -11.02
N TRP A 95 7.15 -12.25 -10.93
CA TRP A 95 5.69 -12.37 -11.05
C TRP A 95 5.29 -13.04 -12.36
N ARG A 96 5.80 -12.56 -13.50
CA ARG A 96 5.56 -13.17 -14.83
C ARG A 96 5.91 -14.65 -14.86
N SER A 97 7.02 -15.03 -14.23
CA SER A 97 7.50 -16.41 -14.22
C SER A 97 6.59 -17.37 -13.43
N VAL A 98 5.87 -16.87 -12.41
CA VAL A 98 5.01 -17.68 -11.54
C VAL A 98 3.52 -17.59 -11.92
N THR A 99 3.14 -16.66 -12.79
CA THR A 99 1.75 -16.47 -13.27
C THR A 99 1.52 -16.96 -14.69
N VAL A 100 2.37 -17.86 -15.20
CA VAL A 100 2.15 -18.43 -16.54
C VAL A 100 0.83 -19.21 -16.55
N GLY A 101 -0.06 -18.84 -17.47
CA GLY A 101 -1.39 -19.46 -17.59
C GLY A 101 -2.37 -19.05 -16.50
N PHE A 102 -2.15 -17.94 -15.79
CA PHE A 102 -3.13 -17.36 -14.87
C PHE A 102 -4.10 -16.44 -15.61
N ASP A 103 -5.30 -16.27 -15.04
CA ASP A 103 -6.23 -15.21 -15.44
C ASP A 103 -5.87 -13.93 -14.69
N PHE A 104 -5.91 -12.79 -15.38
CA PHE A 104 -5.52 -11.50 -14.81
C PHE A 104 -6.71 -10.56 -14.71
N TYR A 105 -6.86 -9.94 -13.54
CA TYR A 105 -7.90 -8.96 -13.26
C TYR A 105 -7.30 -7.66 -12.76
N LEU A 106 -7.76 -6.54 -13.30
CA LEU A 106 -7.44 -5.21 -12.79
C LEU A 106 -8.48 -4.80 -11.75
N SER A 107 -7.99 -4.33 -10.60
CA SER A 107 -8.83 -3.77 -9.55
C SER A 107 -9.35 -2.39 -9.92
N MET A 108 -10.66 -2.22 -9.77
CA MET A 108 -11.42 -1.02 -10.09
C MET A 108 -12.23 -0.56 -8.87
N ASN A 109 -12.58 0.72 -8.82
CA ASN A 109 -13.39 1.30 -7.73
C ASN A 109 -12.87 0.95 -6.32
N SER A 110 -11.55 1.06 -6.12
CA SER A 110 -10.88 0.79 -4.84
C SER A 110 -11.07 -0.64 -4.32
N GLY A 111 -10.90 -1.64 -5.17
CA GLY A 111 -11.06 -3.06 -4.80
C GLY A 111 -12.45 -3.63 -5.06
N LYS A 112 -13.48 -2.79 -5.25
CA LYS A 112 -14.87 -3.26 -5.29
C LYS A 112 -15.24 -4.00 -6.57
N LEU A 113 -14.52 -3.78 -7.65
CA LEU A 113 -14.81 -4.38 -8.95
C LEU A 113 -13.53 -4.90 -9.58
N HIS A 114 -13.64 -6.03 -10.26
CA HIS A 114 -12.54 -6.66 -10.97
C HIS A 114 -12.89 -6.75 -12.45
N ARG A 115 -11.95 -6.37 -13.32
CA ARG A 115 -12.10 -6.47 -14.76
C ARG A 115 -11.00 -7.35 -15.32
N LEU A 116 -11.37 -8.35 -16.13
CA LEU A 116 -10.40 -9.17 -16.85
C LEU A 116 -9.54 -8.28 -17.77
N VAL A 117 -8.22 -8.48 -17.74
CA VAL A 117 -7.27 -7.71 -18.54
C VAL A 117 -6.36 -8.61 -19.36
N THR A 118 -5.95 -8.09 -20.51
CA THR A 118 -5.03 -8.77 -21.42
C THR A 118 -3.57 -8.51 -21.01
N PRO A 119 -2.62 -9.35 -21.47
CA PRO A 119 -1.19 -9.08 -21.32
C PRO A 119 -0.76 -7.69 -21.84
N ASP A 120 -1.38 -7.21 -22.92
CA ASP A 120 -1.08 -5.87 -23.46
C ASP A 120 -1.55 -4.75 -22.53
N ASP A 121 -2.69 -4.92 -21.85
CA ASP A 121 -3.15 -3.97 -20.83
C ASP A 121 -2.17 -3.92 -19.65
N ILE A 122 -1.69 -5.08 -19.21
CA ILE A 122 -0.70 -5.21 -18.15
C ILE A 122 0.61 -4.51 -18.55
N GLU A 123 1.09 -4.72 -19.78
CA GLU A 123 2.32 -4.07 -20.24
C GLU A 123 2.20 -2.55 -20.23
N ARG A 124 1.06 -1.99 -20.67
CA ARG A 124 0.82 -0.53 -20.59
C ARG A 124 0.84 -0.01 -19.15
N ILE A 125 0.27 -0.77 -18.20
CA ILE A 125 0.30 -0.45 -16.77
C ILE A 125 1.74 -0.45 -16.25
N LEU A 126 2.51 -1.47 -16.61
CA LEU A 126 3.88 -1.63 -16.15
C LEU A 126 4.82 -0.57 -16.75
N GLN A 127 4.57 -0.10 -17.97
CA GLN A 127 5.38 0.95 -18.59
C GLN A 127 5.21 2.31 -17.91
N ARG A 128 4.01 2.63 -17.42
CA ARG A 128 3.73 3.90 -16.74
C ARG A 128 4.03 3.90 -15.24
N SER A 129 4.22 2.73 -14.61
CA SER A 129 4.52 2.64 -13.19
C SER A 129 5.99 2.94 -12.91
N GLU A 130 6.29 3.48 -11.75
CA GLU A 130 7.66 3.75 -11.32
C GLU A 130 8.21 2.63 -10.45
N TRP A 131 7.36 2.03 -9.61
CA TRP A 131 7.72 0.97 -8.68
C TRP A 131 6.67 -0.14 -8.69
N ALA A 132 7.05 -1.31 -8.16
CA ALA A 132 6.15 -2.44 -7.99
C ALA A 132 6.29 -3.05 -6.60
N ALA A 133 5.22 -3.64 -6.10
CA ALA A 133 5.22 -4.48 -4.90
C ALA A 133 4.38 -5.73 -5.16
N LEU A 134 4.83 -6.87 -4.65
CA LEU A 134 4.15 -8.14 -4.80
C LEU A 134 3.61 -8.59 -3.45
N SER A 135 2.37 -9.07 -3.43
CA SER A 135 1.79 -9.74 -2.27
C SER A 135 1.01 -10.97 -2.69
N GLN A 136 0.83 -11.89 -1.74
CA GLN A 136 0.11 -13.13 -1.94
C GLN A 136 -1.08 -13.18 -0.99
N GLN A 137 -2.22 -13.62 -1.53
CA GLN A 137 -3.40 -13.98 -0.75
C GLN A 137 -3.81 -15.43 -1.06
N GLY A 138 -4.44 -16.07 -0.07
CA GLY A 138 -4.86 -17.46 -0.16
C GLY A 138 -3.72 -18.47 -0.40
N LYS A 139 -4.11 -19.73 -0.61
CA LYS A 139 -3.21 -20.89 -0.81
C LYS A 139 -3.88 -21.93 -1.70
N GLY A 140 -3.07 -22.80 -2.32
CA GLY A 140 -3.57 -23.92 -3.13
C GLY A 140 -4.40 -23.45 -4.33
N GLU A 141 -5.64 -23.93 -4.43
CA GLU A 141 -6.58 -23.57 -5.50
C GLU A 141 -7.11 -22.14 -5.42
N MET A 142 -7.04 -21.51 -4.24
CA MET A 142 -7.40 -20.11 -4.01
C MET A 142 -6.14 -19.23 -3.96
N LEU A 143 -5.08 -19.60 -4.70
CA LEU A 143 -3.89 -18.76 -4.76
C LEU A 143 -4.19 -17.51 -5.60
N GLU A 144 -3.94 -16.35 -5.00
CA GLU A 144 -4.03 -15.06 -5.64
C GLU A 144 -2.71 -14.30 -5.44
N LEU A 145 -2.14 -13.80 -6.53
CA LEU A 145 -0.95 -12.97 -6.52
C LEU A 145 -1.31 -11.56 -6.96
N ILE A 146 -1.06 -10.59 -6.09
CA ILE A 146 -1.42 -9.19 -6.33
C ILE A 146 -0.14 -8.42 -6.62
N LEU A 147 -0.01 -7.97 -7.86
CA LEU A 147 1.01 -7.04 -8.29
C LEU A 147 0.49 -5.61 -8.19
N GLN A 148 0.96 -4.88 -7.19
CA GLN A 148 0.72 -3.45 -7.06
C GLN A 148 1.77 -2.71 -7.90
N SER A 149 1.32 -1.96 -8.89
CA SER A 149 2.15 -1.11 -9.75
C SER A 149 1.81 0.35 -9.47
N GLY A 150 2.78 1.16 -9.04
CA GLY A 150 2.50 2.52 -8.62
C GLY A 150 3.51 3.57 -9.07
N TRP A 151 3.14 4.83 -8.88
CA TRP A 151 3.94 6.03 -9.12
C TRP A 151 3.83 6.97 -7.91
N GLY A 152 4.82 7.86 -7.74
CA GLY A 152 4.88 8.73 -6.57
C GLY A 152 5.12 7.93 -5.28
N LYS A 153 4.51 8.37 -4.18
CA LYS A 153 4.72 7.77 -2.85
C LYS A 153 3.82 6.56 -2.59
N PRO A 154 4.38 5.38 -2.24
CA PRO A 154 3.63 4.18 -1.90
C PRO A 154 2.54 4.37 -0.84
N GLU A 155 2.81 5.13 0.22
CA GLU A 155 1.87 5.35 1.31
C GLU A 155 0.65 6.22 0.92
N GLU A 156 0.81 7.09 -0.09
CA GLU A 156 -0.26 7.95 -0.62
C GLU A 156 -1.00 7.28 -1.79
N ALA A 157 -0.33 6.35 -2.49
CA ALA A 157 -0.88 5.59 -3.60
C ALA A 157 -2.03 4.66 -3.16
N VAL A 158 -1.97 4.18 -1.90
CA VAL A 158 -3.02 3.37 -1.28
C VAL A 158 -4.32 4.17 -1.23
N TYR A 159 -5.35 3.66 -1.91
CA TYR A 159 -6.65 4.32 -2.13
C TYR A 159 -6.63 5.64 -2.93
N ARG A 160 -5.61 5.87 -3.76
CA ARG A 160 -5.51 7.05 -4.65
C ARG A 160 -5.60 8.40 -3.91
N ARG A 161 -5.12 8.46 -2.65
CA ARG A 161 -5.22 9.66 -1.82
C ARG A 161 -4.30 10.80 -2.27
N GLY A 162 -3.21 10.46 -2.96
CA GLY A 162 -2.29 11.44 -3.55
C GLY A 162 -2.50 11.66 -5.05
N PHE A 163 -3.64 11.30 -5.63
CA PHE A 163 -3.85 11.48 -7.07
C PHE A 163 -3.94 12.99 -7.43
N PRO A 164 -3.29 13.45 -8.51
CA PRO A 164 -2.55 12.67 -9.53
C PRO A 164 -1.07 12.37 -9.23
N GLU A 165 -0.46 12.99 -8.21
CA GLU A 165 0.98 12.92 -7.92
C GLU A 165 1.45 11.53 -7.46
N SER A 166 0.60 10.79 -6.76
CA SER A 166 0.84 9.45 -6.24
C SER A 166 -0.36 8.54 -6.51
N GLY A 167 -0.12 7.33 -6.98
CA GLY A 167 -1.19 6.37 -7.27
C GLY A 167 -0.68 4.96 -7.53
N SER A 168 -1.59 3.99 -7.49
CA SER A 168 -1.28 2.61 -7.84
C SER A 168 -2.46 1.87 -8.47
N GLU A 169 -2.10 0.87 -9.24
CA GLU A 169 -2.98 -0.09 -9.89
C GLU A 169 -2.66 -1.48 -9.36
N TYR A 170 -3.70 -2.30 -9.17
CA TYR A 170 -3.58 -3.63 -8.60
C TYR A 170 -3.99 -4.64 -9.66
N ILE A 171 -3.04 -5.50 -10.03
CA ILE A 171 -3.25 -6.59 -10.97
C ILE A 171 -3.29 -7.88 -10.16
N HIS A 172 -4.45 -8.54 -10.20
CA HIS A 172 -4.73 -9.78 -9.51
C HIS A 172 -4.51 -10.93 -10.50
N ALA A 173 -3.57 -11.80 -10.21
CA ALA A 173 -3.35 -13.04 -10.95
C ALA A 173 -3.95 -14.19 -10.15
N VAL A 174 -4.92 -14.89 -10.75
CA VAL A 174 -5.59 -16.05 -10.15
C VAL A 174 -5.50 -17.25 -11.09
N ARG A 175 -5.72 -18.45 -10.56
CA ARG A 175 -5.76 -19.65 -11.40
C ARG A 175 -6.89 -19.56 -12.45
N PRO A 176 -6.74 -20.22 -13.61
CA PRO A 176 -7.77 -20.26 -14.65
C PRO A 176 -9.17 -20.57 -14.12
N GLY A 177 -10.14 -19.75 -14.52
CA GLY A 177 -11.54 -19.91 -14.14
C GLY A 177 -11.85 -19.52 -12.68
N ARG A 178 -10.92 -18.85 -11.99
CA ARG A 178 -11.15 -18.24 -10.67
C ARG A 178 -11.33 -16.74 -10.78
N GLU A 179 -11.85 -16.17 -9.70
CA GLU A 179 -11.98 -14.73 -9.49
C GLU A 179 -11.13 -14.28 -8.29
N PRO A 180 -10.71 -12.99 -8.24
CA PRO A 180 -10.04 -12.39 -7.09
C PRO A 180 -10.81 -12.60 -5.76
N ILE A 181 -10.09 -12.77 -4.65
CA ILE A 181 -10.68 -13.05 -3.34
C ILE A 181 -11.34 -11.80 -2.72
N GLY A 182 -10.85 -10.60 -3.05
CA GLY A 182 -11.38 -9.34 -2.51
C GLY A 182 -10.77 -8.08 -3.10
#